data_AF-A0A315T8Q7-F1
#
_entry.id   AF-A0A315T8Q7-F1
#
_cell.length_a   1.000
_cell.length_b   1.000
_cell.length_c   1.000
_cell.angle_alpha   90.00
_cell.angle_beta   90.00
_cell.angle_gamma   90.00
#
_symmetry.space_group_name_H-M   'P 1'
#
loop_
_entity.id
_entity.type
_entity.pdbx_description
1 polymer ?
#
loop_
_entity_poly.entity_id
_entity_poly.type
_entity_poly.pdbx_seq_one_letter_code
_entity_poly.pdbx_strand_id
1 'polypeptide(L)'
;MSLLSDLLNRMPPNAAGAGKPPMAKRSLDRPRLVLVEPVQLPASPYTNAANATPEWRQARDQYISHVMTCRRCYAPGGRYCLIGADLRATYDNIPMKAER
;
A
#
# COMPACT_ATOMS: atom_id res chain seq x y z
N MET A 1 15.43 26.91 31.77
CA MET A 1 14.07 26.71 31.20
C MET A 1 14.24 26.03 29.85
N SER A 2 13.65 24.84 29.69
CA SER A 2 13.93 23.91 28.58
C SER A 2 13.18 24.32 27.31
N LEU A 3 13.89 24.43 26.19
CA LEU A 3 13.35 24.83 24.88
C LEU A 3 12.18 23.94 24.40
N LEU A 4 12.12 22.69 24.89
CA LEU A 4 11.03 21.76 24.59
C LEU A 4 9.71 22.14 25.28
N SER A 5 9.76 22.78 26.44
CA SER A 5 8.57 23.21 27.20
C SER A 5 7.85 24.37 26.53
N ASP A 6 8.58 25.28 25.89
CA ASP A 6 8.00 26.39 25.10
C ASP A 6 7.33 25.90 23.81
N LEU A 7 7.82 24.81 23.22
CA LEU A 7 7.26 24.23 22.00
C LEU A 7 5.86 23.61 22.27
N LEU A 8 5.72 22.90 23.39
CA LEU A 8 4.45 22.26 23.73
C LEU A 8 3.37 23.26 24.15
N ASN A 9 3.75 24.38 24.78
CA ASN A 9 2.83 25.46 25.14
C ASN A 9 2.32 26.28 23.94
N ARG A 10 2.94 26.14 22.77
CA ARG A 10 2.53 26.82 21.53
C ARG A 10 1.61 25.99 20.64
N MET A 11 1.19 24.79 21.07
CA MET A 11 0.21 24.04 20.29
C MET A 11 -1.18 24.71 20.42
N PRO A 12 -1.83 25.06 19.30
CA PRO A 12 -3.17 25.65 19.35
C PRO A 12 -4.16 24.62 19.89
N PRO A 13 -5.24 25.07 20.57
CA PRO A 13 -6.26 24.17 21.06
C PRO A 13 -6.87 23.39 19.90
N ASN A 14 -7.04 22.09 20.14
CA ASN A 14 -7.79 21.19 19.30
C ASN A 14 -9.17 21.78 19.00
N ALA A 15 -9.42 22.12 17.74
CA ALA A 15 -10.73 22.56 17.27
C ALA A 15 -11.73 21.40 17.34
N ALA A 16 -12.23 21.12 18.54
CA ALA A 16 -13.44 20.35 18.75
C ALA A 16 -14.64 21.26 18.43
N GLY A 17 -15.27 21.01 17.28
CA GLY A 17 -16.58 21.59 16.96
C GLY A 17 -16.60 22.55 15.78
N ALA A 18 -16.22 22.08 14.59
CA ALA A 18 -16.78 22.64 13.36
C ALA A 18 -17.83 21.64 12.85
N GLY A 19 -19.10 22.06 12.87
CA GLY A 19 -20.21 21.30 12.30
C GLY A 19 -19.87 20.86 10.87
N LYS A 20 -20.31 19.66 10.50
CA LYS A 20 -20.15 19.14 9.13
C LYS A 20 -20.69 20.19 8.16
N PRO A 21 -19.88 20.69 7.20
CA PRO A 21 -20.43 21.54 6.15
C PRO A 21 -21.49 20.72 5.40
N PRO A 22 -22.60 21.33 4.96
CA PRO A 22 -23.53 20.65 4.08
C PRO A 22 -22.74 20.16 2.87
N MET A 23 -22.97 18.90 2.48
CA MET A 23 -22.36 18.30 1.28
C MET A 23 -22.85 19.02 0.03
N ALA A 24 -22.34 20.22 -0.20
CA ALA A 24 -22.47 20.93 -1.44
C ALA A 24 -21.68 20.13 -2.48
N LYS A 25 -22.45 19.43 -3.32
CA LYS A 25 -22.11 18.89 -4.64
C LYS A 25 -20.66 18.44 -4.78
N ARG A 26 -20.42 17.14 -4.60
CA ARG A 26 -19.19 16.48 -5.08
C ARG A 26 -18.94 16.98 -6.50
N SER A 27 -17.86 17.74 -6.62
CA SER A 27 -17.40 18.37 -7.84
C SER A 27 -17.49 17.38 -9.01
N LEU A 28 -18.24 17.78 -10.03
CA LEU A 28 -18.28 17.13 -11.35
C LEU A 28 -16.99 17.41 -12.14
N ASP A 29 -16.05 18.14 -11.52
CA ASP A 29 -14.74 18.53 -12.05
C ASP A 29 -13.61 17.70 -11.40
N ARG A 30 -13.84 16.39 -11.18
CA ARG A 30 -12.73 15.47 -10.95
C ARG A 30 -12.19 15.08 -12.33
N PRO A 31 -10.91 15.33 -12.64
CA PRO A 31 -10.32 14.89 -13.89
C PRO A 31 -10.59 13.39 -14.09
N ARG A 32 -11.29 13.05 -15.18
CA ARG A 32 -11.48 11.66 -15.58
C ARG A 32 -10.10 11.11 -15.89
N LEU A 33 -9.65 10.14 -15.10
CA LEU A 33 -8.48 9.34 -15.46
C LEU A 33 -8.87 8.54 -16.71
N VAL A 34 -8.21 8.84 -17.82
CA VAL A 34 -8.35 8.10 -19.09
C VAL A 34 -7.21 7.08 -19.13
N LEU A 35 -7.54 5.84 -19.48
CA LEU A 35 -6.54 4.81 -19.74
C LEU A 35 -5.76 5.21 -21.00
N VAL A 36 -4.52 5.66 -20.81
CA VAL A 36 -3.59 5.92 -21.91
C VAL A 36 -2.96 4.60 -22.31
N GLU A 37 -2.83 4.35 -23.61
CA GLU A 37 -2.13 3.18 -24.12
C GLU A 37 -0.69 3.15 -23.58
N PRO A 38 -0.23 2.03 -23.01
CA PRO A 38 1.11 1.95 -22.46
C PRO A 38 2.13 2.08 -23.58
N VAL A 39 2.97 3.13 -23.50
CA VAL A 39 4.16 3.25 -24.34
C VAL A 39 5.06 2.02 -24.09
N GLN A 40 5.36 1.29 -25.15
CA GLN A 40 6.28 0.16 -25.10
C GLN A 40 7.70 0.68 -24.83
N LEU A 41 8.05 0.76 -23.55
CA LEU A 41 9.41 1.06 -23.13
C LEU A 41 10.30 -0.17 -23.41
N PRO A 42 11.58 0.04 -23.75
CA PRO A 42 12.51 -1.07 -23.93
C PRO A 42 12.53 -1.95 -22.67
N ALA A 43 12.68 -3.26 -22.89
CA ALA A 43 12.71 -4.23 -21.82
C ALA A 43 13.74 -3.81 -20.76
N SER A 44 13.24 -3.42 -19.59
CA SER A 44 14.11 -2.99 -18.50
C SER A 44 15.00 -4.16 -18.10
N PRO A 45 16.32 -3.94 -17.91
CA PRO A 45 17.19 -4.98 -17.35
C PRO A 45 16.78 -5.36 -15.91
N TYR A 46 15.94 -4.54 -15.27
CA TYR A 46 15.40 -4.79 -13.94
C TYR A 46 14.18 -5.71 -14.00
N THR A 47 14.17 -6.71 -13.11
CA THR A 47 12.98 -7.51 -12.78
C THR A 47 11.91 -6.61 -12.16
N ASN A 48 10.95 -6.18 -12.96
CA ASN A 48 9.78 -5.47 -12.47
C ASN A 48 8.63 -6.45 -12.20
N ALA A 49 7.75 -6.12 -11.26
CA ALA A 49 6.58 -6.94 -10.97
C ALA A 49 5.60 -7.03 -12.14
N ALA A 50 5.64 -6.08 -13.08
CA ALA A 50 4.77 -6.06 -14.26
C ALA A 50 5.11 -7.17 -15.27
N ASN A 51 6.39 -7.54 -15.39
CA ASN A 51 6.87 -8.62 -16.26
C ASN A 51 6.91 -9.98 -15.55
N ALA A 52 6.43 -10.06 -14.30
CA ALA A 52 6.36 -11.31 -13.57
C ALA A 52 5.23 -12.21 -14.09
N THR A 53 5.40 -13.52 -13.89
CA THR A 53 4.35 -14.49 -14.19
C THR A 53 3.03 -14.13 -13.47
N PRO A 54 1.87 -14.39 -14.10
CA PRO A 54 0.59 -14.08 -13.46
C PRO A 54 0.41 -14.81 -12.13
N GLU A 55 0.95 -16.03 -11.99
CA GLU A 55 0.92 -16.83 -10.77
C GLU A 55 1.69 -16.14 -9.64
N TRP A 56 2.88 -15.61 -9.93
CA TRP A 56 3.68 -14.87 -8.96
C TRP A 56 2.96 -13.61 -8.49
N ARG A 57 2.37 -12.86 -9.43
CA ARG A 57 1.60 -11.65 -9.11
C ARG A 57 0.40 -11.97 -8.22
N GLN A 58 -0.33 -13.05 -8.52
CA GLN A 58 -1.46 -13.48 -7.72
C GLN A 58 -1.05 -13.85 -6.29
N ALA A 59 0.02 -14.62 -6.11
CA ALA A 59 0.52 -15.00 -4.80
C ALA A 59 0.99 -13.79 -3.98
N ARG A 60 1.69 -12.85 -4.63
CA ARG A 60 2.09 -11.57 -4.02
C ARG A 60 0.88 -10.79 -3.53
N ASP A 61 -0.12 -10.62 -4.40
CA ASP A 61 -1.27 -9.78 -4.09
C ASP A 61 -2.12 -10.39 -2.97
N GLN A 62 -2.24 -11.72 -2.89
CA GLN A 62 -2.85 -12.43 -1.76
C GLN A 62 -2.10 -12.20 -0.45
N TYR A 63 -0.77 -12.37 -0.47
CA TYR A 63 0.07 -12.15 0.70
C TYR A 63 0.00 -10.69 1.20
N ILE A 64 0.16 -9.71 0.31
CA ILE A 64 0.11 -8.29 0.66
C ILE A 64 -1.28 -7.90 1.17
N SER A 65 -2.35 -8.32 0.49
CA SER A 65 -3.73 -8.07 0.94
C SER A 65 -3.97 -8.61 2.35
N HIS A 66 -3.49 -9.82 2.65
CA HIS A 66 -3.62 -10.41 3.98
C HIS A 66 -2.83 -9.63 5.03
N VAL A 67 -1.55 -9.32 4.79
CA VAL A 67 -0.71 -8.61 5.76
C VAL A 67 -1.26 -7.21 6.06
N MET A 68 -1.82 -6.53 5.07
CA MET A 68 -2.38 -5.18 5.23
C MET A 68 -3.70 -5.17 6.02
N THR A 69 -4.43 -6.29 6.05
CA THR A 69 -5.74 -6.40 6.72
C THR A 69 -5.66 -7.12 8.06
N CYS A 70 -4.74 -8.06 8.22
CA CYS A 70 -4.59 -8.87 9.42
C CYS A 70 -3.78 -8.14 10.50
N ARG A 71 -4.43 -7.74 11.59
CA ARG A 71 -3.77 -7.09 12.75
C ARG A 71 -2.74 -7.97 13.47
N ARG A 72 -2.82 -9.29 13.29
CA ARG A 72 -1.87 -10.25 13.90
C ARG A 72 -0.58 -10.35 13.09
N CYS A 73 -0.62 -9.99 11.82
CA CYS A 73 0.54 -9.93 10.95
C CYS A 73 1.27 -8.59 11.12
N TYR A 74 2.60 -8.65 11.11
CA TYR A 74 3.50 -7.50 11.13
C TYR A 74 4.75 -7.85 10.33
N ALA A 75 4.70 -7.60 9.02
CA ALA A 75 5.77 -7.96 8.09
C ALA A 75 7.15 -7.36 8.42
N PRO A 76 7.29 -6.09 8.85
CA PRO A 76 8.60 -5.54 9.19
C PRO A 76 9.31 -6.29 10.32
N GLY A 77 8.56 -6.86 11.25
CA GLY A 77 9.09 -7.66 12.36
C GLY A 77 8.95 -9.17 12.17
N GLY A 78 8.63 -9.65 10.96
CA GLY A 78 8.54 -11.07 10.66
C GLY A 78 7.44 -11.82 11.43
N ARG A 79 6.45 -11.13 11.99
CA ARG A 79 5.36 -11.75 12.75
C ARG A 79 4.22 -12.08 11.79
N TYR A 80 3.81 -13.33 11.72
CA TYR A 80 2.70 -13.75 10.86
C TYR A 80 1.72 -14.61 11.67
N CYS A 81 0.43 -14.53 11.32
CA CYS A 81 -0.50 -15.59 11.71
C CYS A 81 -0.27 -16.82 10.83
N LEU A 82 -0.90 -17.96 11.15
CA LEU A 82 -0.73 -19.21 10.38
C LEU A 82 -1.01 -19.01 8.89
N ILE A 83 -2.15 -18.40 8.56
CA ILE A 83 -2.54 -18.09 7.18
C ILE A 83 -1.51 -17.18 6.49
N GLY A 84 -1.03 -16.15 7.21
CA GLY A 84 -0.03 -15.23 6.69
C GLY A 84 1.32 -15.91 6.42
N ALA A 85 1.70 -16.89 7.24
CA ALA A 85 2.91 -17.69 7.05
C ALA A 85 2.79 -18.60 5.83
N ASP A 86 1.65 -19.26 5.63
CA ASP A 86 1.39 -20.10 4.46
C ASP A 86 1.38 -19.28 3.16
N LEU A 87 0.75 -18.11 3.17
CA LEU A 87 0.77 -17.17 2.04
C LEU A 87 2.18 -16.67 1.75
N ARG A 88 2.98 -16.41 2.78
CA ARG A 88 4.37 -15.98 2.63
C ARG A 88 5.21 -17.08 2.00
N ALA A 89 5.10 -18.31 2.50
CA ALA A 89 5.78 -19.47 1.94
C ALA A 89 5.37 -19.71 0.47
N THR A 90 4.08 -19.59 0.16
CA THR A 90 3.58 -19.70 -1.22
C THR A 90 4.20 -18.64 -2.13
N TYR A 91 4.21 -17.37 -1.68
CA TYR A 91 4.82 -16.27 -2.42
C TYR A 91 6.33 -16.45 -2.64
N ASP A 92 7.08 -16.89 -1.63
CA ASP A 92 8.53 -17.06 -1.70
C ASP A 92 8.94 -18.25 -2.60
N ASN A 93 8.08 -19.27 -2.75
CA ASN A 93 8.35 -20.46 -3.55
C ASN A 93 7.96 -20.33 -5.04
N ILE A 94 7.17 -19.32 -5.41
CA ILE A 94 6.81 -19.10 -6.82
C ILE A 94 7.92 -18.26 -7.46
N PRO A 95 8.54 -18.72 -8.57
CA PRO A 95 9.54 -17.94 -9.25
C PRO A 95 8.90 -16.77 -10.00
N MET A 96 9.52 -15.59 -9.92
CA MET A 96 9.03 -14.36 -10.55
C MET A 96 9.02 -14.45 -12.09
N LYS A 97 9.96 -15.20 -12.66
CA LYS A 97 10.07 -15.49 -14.09
C LYS A 97 9.88 -16.99 -14.26
N ALA A 98 9.21 -17.42 -15.33
CA ALA A 98 9.20 -18.82 -15.70
C ALA A 98 10.65 -19.26 -15.98
N GLU A 99 11.05 -20.37 -15.37
CA GLU A 99 12.29 -21.05 -15.73
C GLU A 99 12.15 -21.51 -17.19
N ARG A 100 13.16 -21.20 -18.00
CA ARG A 100 13.14 -21.40 -19.45
C ARG A 100 13.90 -22.66 -19.82
#